data_AF-A0A7T7DDJ0-F1
#
_entry.id   AF-A0A7T7DDJ0-F1
#
_cell.length_a   1.000
_cell.length_b   1.000
_cell.length_c   1.000
_cell.angle_alpha   90.00
_cell.angle_beta   90.00
_cell.angle_gamma   90.00
#
_symmetry.space_group_name_H-M   'P 1'
#
loop_
_entity.id
_entity.type
_entity.pdbx_description
1 polymer ?
#
loop_
_entity_poly.entity_id
_entity_poly.type
_entity_poly.pdbx_seq_one_letter_code
_entity_poly.pdbx_strand_id
1 'polypeptide(L)'
;GRGKGDQKEWVPVTKLGRLVREGKIDKLESIYLFSLPIKEFEIIDFFLGASLNDEVLKIMPVQKQTRAGQRTRFKAFVAIGDNNGHIGLGVKCSKEVATAIRGAIILAKLSVLPVRRGYWG
;
A
#
# COMPACT_ATOMS: atom_id res chain seq x y z
N GLY A 1 -29.05 5.68 -3.48
CA GLY A 1 -27.70 5.18 -3.15
C GLY A 1 -26.70 5.95 -3.98
N ARG A 2 -25.71 6.58 -3.36
CA ARG A 2 -24.66 7.30 -4.10
C ARG A 2 -23.82 6.27 -4.86
N GLY A 3 -23.85 6.37 -6.18
CA GLY A 3 -23.19 5.47 -7.10
C GLY A 3 -21.70 5.32 -6.78
N LYS A 4 -21.23 4.09 -7.00
CA LYS A 4 -19.84 3.66 -7.04
C LYS A 4 -19.07 4.68 -7.90
N GLY A 5 -18.30 5.57 -7.24
CA GLY A 5 -17.55 6.61 -7.94
C GLY A 5 -16.63 5.99 -8.99
N ASP A 6 -16.56 6.63 -10.15
CA ASP A 6 -15.69 6.25 -11.27
C ASP A 6 -14.31 5.83 -10.75
N GLN A 7 -14.01 4.53 -10.86
CA GLN A 7 -12.64 4.07 -10.66
C GLN A 7 -11.82 4.67 -11.79
N LYS A 8 -10.97 5.64 -11.46
CA LYS A 8 -10.08 6.27 -12.41
C LYS A 8 -9.25 5.17 -13.08
N GLU A 9 -9.30 5.13 -14.41
CA GLU A 9 -8.55 4.16 -15.20
C GLU A 9 -7.04 4.33 -14.92
N TRP A 10 -6.37 3.24 -14.53
CA TRP A 10 -4.94 3.26 -14.21
C TRP A 10 -4.11 3.37 -15.49
N VAL A 11 -3.42 4.51 -15.68
CA VAL A 11 -2.47 4.73 -16.77
C VAL A 11 -1.04 4.52 -16.24
N PRO A 12 -0.36 3.41 -16.60
CA PRO A 12 0.94 3.08 -16.03
C PRO A 12 2.04 4.00 -16.55
N VAL A 13 2.86 4.50 -15.62
CA VAL A 13 3.96 5.43 -15.93
C VAL A 13 5.30 4.72 -16.05
N THR A 14 5.47 3.61 -15.33
CA THR A 14 6.66 2.77 -15.30
C THR A 14 6.61 1.69 -16.38
N LYS A 15 7.79 1.25 -16.82
CA LYS A 15 7.92 0.11 -17.72
C LYS A 15 7.30 -1.16 -17.11
N LEU A 16 7.49 -1.36 -15.81
CA LEU A 16 6.88 -2.47 -15.07
C LEU A 16 5.36 -2.41 -15.12
N GLY A 17 4.76 -1.25 -14.80
CA GLY A 17 3.30 -1.06 -14.87
C GLY A 17 2.72 -1.33 -16.26
N ARG A 18 3.43 -0.93 -17.33
CA ARG A 18 3.01 -1.24 -18.72
C ARG A 18 3.04 -2.74 -19.00
N LEU A 19 4.10 -3.44 -18.59
CA LEU A 19 4.21 -4.89 -18.77
C LEU A 19 3.13 -5.65 -18.00
N VAL A 20 2.78 -5.19 -16.79
CA VAL A 20 1.69 -5.76 -15.98
C VAL A 20 0.34 -5.50 -16.65
N ARG A 21 0.07 -4.26 -17.06
CA ARG A 21 -1.20 -3.89 -17.73
C ARG A 21 -1.38 -4.61 -19.07
N GLU A 22 -0.31 -4.84 -19.82
CA GLU A 22 -0.31 -5.59 -21.07
C GLU A 22 -0.44 -7.11 -20.88
N GLY A 23 -0.41 -7.63 -19.65
CA GLY A 23 -0.48 -9.07 -19.39
C GLY A 23 0.77 -9.84 -19.80
N LYS A 24 1.95 -9.18 -19.82
CA LYS A 24 3.25 -9.85 -20.04
C LYS A 24 3.86 -10.39 -18.75
N ILE A 25 3.39 -9.88 -17.61
CA ILE A 25 3.76 -10.35 -16.27
C ILE A 25 2.48 -10.85 -15.62
N ASP A 26 2.36 -12.17 -15.51
CA ASP A 26 1.13 -12.81 -15.05
C ASP A 26 1.08 -12.98 -13.52
N LYS A 27 2.26 -12.91 -12.89
CA LYS A 27 2.47 -13.30 -11.49
C LYS A 27 3.31 -12.27 -10.75
N LEU A 28 2.90 -11.98 -9.52
CA LEU A 28 3.64 -11.10 -8.61
C LEU A 28 5.00 -11.70 -8.23
N GLU A 29 5.10 -13.02 -8.17
CA GLU A 29 6.32 -13.76 -7.86
C GLU A 29 7.43 -13.50 -8.89
N SER A 30 7.09 -13.27 -10.16
CA SER A 30 8.06 -12.90 -11.20
C SER A 30 8.74 -11.57 -10.87
N ILE A 31 7.99 -10.62 -10.30
CA ILE A 31 8.52 -9.31 -9.90
C ILE A 31 9.50 -9.48 -8.73
N TYR A 32 9.16 -10.33 -7.76
CA TYR A 32 10.04 -10.65 -6.63
C TYR A 32 11.31 -11.38 -7.05
N LEU A 33 11.20 -12.35 -7.97
CA LEU A 33 12.36 -13.12 -8.47
C LEU A 33 13.40 -12.21 -9.12
N PHE A 34 12.97 -11.27 -9.95
CA PHE A 34 13.85 -10.31 -10.62
C PHE A 34 14.16 -9.07 -9.78
N SER A 35 13.68 -9.02 -8.52
CA SER A 35 13.89 -7.88 -7.60
C SER A 35 13.55 -6.53 -8.22
N LEU A 36 12.50 -6.48 -9.05
CA LEU A 36 12.12 -5.26 -9.74
C LEU A 36 11.42 -4.30 -8.76
N PRO A 37 11.85 -3.03 -8.67
CA PRO A 37 11.26 -2.09 -7.73
C PRO A 37 9.84 -1.67 -8.18
N ILE A 38 8.86 -1.94 -7.32
CA ILE A 38 7.47 -1.51 -7.51
C ILE A 38 7.34 -0.05 -7.08
N LYS A 39 6.91 0.83 -7.99
CA LYS A 39 6.72 2.28 -7.74
C LYS A 39 5.28 2.76 -7.92
N GLU A 40 4.40 1.89 -8.40
CA GLU A 40 2.97 2.15 -8.61
C GLU A 40 2.19 1.17 -7.73
N PHE A 41 1.28 1.67 -6.89
CA PHE A 41 0.51 0.82 -5.99
C PHE A 41 -0.55 0.02 -6.76
N GLU A 42 -0.95 0.53 -7.92
CA GLU A 42 -1.91 -0.10 -8.82
C GLU A 42 -1.41 -1.44 -9.35
N ILE A 43 -0.09 -1.68 -9.40
CA ILE A 43 0.49 -2.98 -9.73
C ILE A 43 0.05 -4.03 -8.70
N ILE A 44 0.07 -3.69 -7.41
CA ILE A 44 -0.37 -4.59 -6.35
C ILE A 44 -1.89 -4.75 -6.36
N ASP A 45 -2.62 -3.68 -6.66
CA ASP A 45 -4.08 -3.76 -6.79
C ASP A 45 -4.52 -4.63 -7.98
N PHE A 46 -3.74 -4.65 -9.07
CA PHE A 46 -3.99 -5.52 -10.22
C PHE A 46 -3.83 -7.00 -9.86
N PHE A 47 -2.80 -7.36 -9.08
CA PHE A 47 -2.54 -8.76 -8.72
C PHE A 47 -3.35 -9.25 -7.51
N LEU A 48 -3.46 -8.45 -6.46
CA LEU A 48 -3.98 -8.86 -5.14
C LEU A 48 -5.21 -8.06 -4.70
N GLY A 49 -5.68 -7.07 -5.46
CA GLY A 49 -6.64 -6.08 -4.98
C GLY A 49 -7.96 -6.61 -4.43
N ALA A 50 -8.40 -7.81 -4.84
CA ALA A 50 -9.63 -8.44 -4.33
C ALA A 50 -9.43 -9.22 -3.02
N SER A 51 -8.22 -9.71 -2.74
CA SER A 51 -7.89 -10.50 -1.54
C SER A 51 -7.22 -9.68 -0.45
N LEU A 52 -6.79 -8.47 -0.77
CA LEU A 52 -6.02 -7.61 0.11
C LEU A 52 -6.91 -6.93 1.16
N ASN A 53 -6.66 -7.22 2.44
CA ASN A 53 -7.30 -6.54 3.56
C ASN A 53 -6.34 -5.52 4.18
N ASP A 54 -6.84 -4.34 4.53
CA ASP A 54 -6.11 -3.32 5.28
C ASP A 54 -6.62 -3.19 6.72
N GLU A 55 -5.68 -3.10 7.67
CA GLU A 55 -5.97 -2.90 9.08
C GLU A 55 -5.17 -1.72 9.63
N VAL A 56 -5.86 -0.77 10.27
CA VAL A 56 -5.24 0.37 10.93
C VAL A 56 -4.81 -0.05 12.33
N LEU A 57 -3.51 -0.28 12.52
CA LEU A 57 -2.95 -0.73 13.79
C LEU A 57 -3.00 0.35 14.88
N LYS A 58 -2.58 1.56 14.53
CA LYS A 58 -2.48 2.66 15.50
C LYS A 58 -2.52 4.02 14.81
N ILE A 59 -3.17 4.97 15.48
CA ILE A 59 -3.12 6.38 15.12
C ILE A 59 -2.51 7.11 16.32
N MET A 60 -1.39 7.80 16.11
CA MET A 60 -0.78 8.62 17.16
C MET A 60 -0.66 10.09 16.73
N PRO A 61 -1.03 11.05 17.59
CA PRO A 61 -0.72 12.45 17.36
C PRO A 61 0.76 12.70 17.66
N VAL A 62 1.44 13.40 16.76
CA VAL A 62 2.81 13.89 16.93
C VAL A 62 2.81 15.41 16.84
N GLN A 63 3.53 16.08 17.74
CA GLN A 63 3.50 17.53 17.88
C GLN A 63 4.92 18.11 17.75
N LYS A 64 5.05 19.22 17.02
CA LYS A 64 6.29 19.98 16.91
C LYS A 64 6.05 21.40 17.42
N GLN A 65 6.84 21.84 18.40
CA GLN A 65 6.81 23.22 18.87
C GLN A 65 7.35 24.18 17.80
N THR A 66 6.67 25.30 17.63
CA THR A 66 7.07 26.40 16.72
C THR A 66 7.08 27.73 17.47
N ARG A 67 7.59 28.79 16.82
CA ARG A 67 7.62 30.14 17.43
C ARG A 67 6.22 30.66 17.77
N ALA A 68 5.20 30.24 17.04
CA ALA A 68 3.80 30.61 17.24
C ALA A 68 2.97 29.38 17.66
N GLY A 69 3.35 28.75 18.78
CA GLY A 69 2.63 27.62 19.37
C GLY A 69 2.99 26.24 18.80
N GLN A 70 2.14 25.25 19.09
CA GLN A 70 2.37 23.84 18.74
C GLN A 70 1.72 23.49 17.40
N ARG A 71 2.44 22.76 16.55
CA ARG A 71 1.88 22.18 15.31
C ARG A 71 1.69 20.68 15.47
N THR A 72 0.43 20.24 15.47
CA THR A 72 0.05 18.83 15.62
C THR A 72 -0.19 18.18 14.24
N ARG A 73 0.20 16.91 14.12
CA ARG A 73 -0.04 16.04 12.95
C ARG A 73 -0.42 14.64 13.44
N PHE A 74 -1.07 13.84 12.61
CA PHE A 74 -1.41 12.46 12.92
C PHE A 74 -0.54 11.50 12.12
N LYS A 75 0.08 10.54 12.81
CA LYS A 75 0.83 9.44 12.23
C LYS A 75 -0.02 8.17 12.30
N ALA A 76 -0.33 7.59 11.14
CA ALA A 76 -1.08 6.36 11.00
C ALA A 76 -0.13 5.20 10.66
N PHE A 77 -0.39 4.06 11.28
CA PHE A 77 0.25 2.77 11.00
C PHE A 77 -0.81 1.85 10.42
N VAL A 78 -0.53 1.32 9.23
CA VAL A 78 -1.44 0.43 8.51
C VAL A 78 -0.68 -0.81 8.11
N ALA A 79 -1.25 -1.98 8.42
CA ALA A 79 -0.82 -3.26 7.91
C ALA A 79 -1.76 -3.67 6.78
N ILE A 80 -1.20 -4.36 5.79
CA ILE A 80 -1.94 -4.89 4.64
C ILE A 80 -1.50 -6.33 4.43
N GLY A 81 -2.45 -7.21 4.08
CA GLY A 81 -2.13 -8.59 3.70
C GLY A 81 -3.29 -9.34 3.08
N ASP A 82 -2.96 -10.45 2.40
CA ASP A 82 -3.91 -11.36 1.75
C ASP A 82 -4.16 -12.66 2.55
N ASN A 83 -3.63 -12.72 3.77
CA ASN A 83 -3.56 -13.91 4.63
C ASN A 83 -2.95 -15.16 3.95
N ASN A 84 -2.31 -14.99 2.79
CA ASN A 84 -1.79 -16.07 1.96
C ASN A 84 -0.34 -15.83 1.53
N GLY A 85 0.46 -15.24 2.41
CA GLY A 85 1.89 -15.11 2.22
C GLY A 85 2.33 -13.77 1.62
N HIS A 86 1.47 -12.75 1.58
CA HIS A 86 1.87 -11.38 1.25
C HIS A 86 1.52 -10.43 2.40
N ILE A 87 2.50 -9.66 2.86
CA ILE A 87 2.33 -8.67 3.93
C ILE A 87 3.03 -7.36 3.55
N GLY A 88 2.38 -6.23 3.80
CA GLY A 88 2.95 -4.89 3.66
C GLY A 88 2.66 -4.04 4.90
N LEU A 89 3.56 -3.09 5.19
CA LEU A 89 3.41 -2.16 6.32
C LEU A 89 3.67 -0.72 5.86
N GLY A 90 2.71 0.14 6.11
CA GLY A 90 2.75 1.54 5.71
C GLY A 90 2.66 2.47 6.90
N VAL A 91 3.50 3.50 6.90
CA VAL A 91 3.50 4.53 7.92
C VAL A 91 3.46 5.90 7.26
N LYS A 92 2.42 6.68 7.54
CA LYS A 92 2.28 8.03 6.98
C LYS A 92 1.86 9.02 8.05
N CYS A 93 2.36 10.25 7.92
CA CYS A 93 2.00 11.35 8.80
C CYS A 93 1.41 12.52 8.00
N SER A 94 0.17 12.92 8.33
CA SER A 94 -0.57 14.00 7.66
C SER A 94 -1.21 14.95 8.70
N LYS A 95 -1.78 16.06 8.22
CA LYS A 95 -2.58 16.98 9.07
C LYS A 95 -3.93 16.36 9.45
N GLU A 96 -4.53 15.61 8.53
CA GLU A 96 -5.82 14.95 8.73
C GLU A 96 -5.65 13.44 8.84
N VAL A 97 -6.49 12.81 9.65
CA VAL A 97 -6.44 11.36 9.89
C VAL A 97 -6.78 10.58 8.61
N ALA A 98 -7.84 10.97 7.89
CA ALA A 98 -8.27 10.26 6.68
C ALA A 98 -7.19 10.26 5.58
N THR A 99 -6.47 11.37 5.41
CA THR A 99 -5.36 11.44 4.44
C THR A 99 -4.13 10.68 4.91
N ALA A 100 -3.87 10.63 6.22
CA ALA A 100 -2.81 9.79 6.78
C ALA A 100 -3.08 8.31 6.53
N ILE A 101 -4.32 7.83 6.77
CA ILE A 101 -4.69 6.43 6.54
C ILE A 101 -4.58 6.08 5.06
N ARG A 102 -5.18 6.86 4.15
CA ARG A 102 -5.09 6.61 2.70
C ARG A 102 -3.64 6.58 2.20
N GLY A 103 -2.82 7.52 2.66
CA GLY A 103 -1.40 7.55 2.29
C GLY A 103 -0.59 6.40 2.90
N ALA A 104 -0.97 5.92 4.09
CA ALA A 104 -0.35 4.75 4.71
C ALA A 104 -0.74 3.46 3.97
N ILE A 105 -1.99 3.33 3.51
CA ILE A 105 -2.43 2.21 2.67
C ILE A 105 -1.59 2.13 1.39
N ILE A 106 -1.42 3.26 0.68
CA ILE A 106 -0.61 3.31 -0.55
C ILE A 106 0.85 2.89 -0.27
N LEU A 107 1.44 3.39 0.82
CA LEU A 107 2.80 3.01 1.21
C LEU A 107 2.90 1.52 1.58
N ALA A 108 1.91 0.99 2.29
CA ALA A 108 1.85 -0.42 2.66
C ALA A 108 1.82 -1.30 1.41
N LYS A 109 0.99 -0.96 0.41
CA LYS A 109 0.94 -1.67 -0.88
C LYS A 109 2.29 -1.69 -1.59
N LEU A 110 2.98 -0.54 -1.68
CA LEU A 110 4.31 -0.48 -2.31
C LEU A 110 5.36 -1.33 -1.58
N SER A 111 5.17 -1.58 -0.28
CA SER A 111 6.09 -2.35 0.57
C SER A 111 5.70 -3.82 0.77
N VAL A 112 4.82 -4.38 -0.06
CA VAL A 112 4.39 -5.77 0.09
C VAL A 112 5.53 -6.74 -0.19
N LEU A 113 5.77 -7.65 0.76
CA LEU A 113 6.81 -8.66 0.73
C LEU A 113 6.20 -10.07 0.75
N PRO A 114 6.82 -11.04 0.07
CA PRO A 114 6.44 -12.44 0.16
C PRO A 114 6.93 -13.08 1.47
N VAL A 115 6.09 -13.89 2.10
CA VAL A 115 6.38 -14.63 3.33
C VAL A 115 6.50 -16.10 3.02
N ARG A 116 7.68 -16.66 3.28
CA ARG A 116 7.89 -18.11 3.19
C ARG A 116 7.27 -18.81 4.40
N ARG A 117 6.28 -19.66 4.16
CA ARG A 117 5.64 -20.52 5.18
C ARG A 117 6.32 -21.89 5.24
N GLY A 118 6.28 -22.52 6.40
CA GLY A 118 6.83 -23.86 6.64
C GLY A 118 5.83 -24.77 7.33
N TYR A 119 6.26 -26.01 7.58
CA TYR A 119 5.50 -27.00 8.35
C TYR A 119 6.11 -27.12 9.75
N TRP A 120 5.26 -27.39 10.74
CA TRP A 120 5.73 -27.81 12.05
C TRP A 120 6.03 -29.31 12.01
N GLY A 121 7.18 -29.70 12.54
CA GLY A 121 7.69 -31.08 12.60
C GLY A 121 8.59 -31.26 13.80
#